data_AF-A0A0R3WKG9-F1
#
_entry.id   AF-A0A0R3WKG9-F1
#
_cell.length_a   1.000
_cell.length_b   1.000
_cell.length_c   1.000
_cell.angle_alpha   90.00
_cell.angle_beta   90.00
_cell.angle_gamma   90.00
#
_symmetry.space_group_name_H-M   'P 1'
#
loop_
_entity.id
_entity.type
_entity.pdbx_description
1 polymer ?
#
loop_
_entity_poly.entity_id
_entity_poly.type
_entity_poly.pdbx_seq_one_letter_code
_entity_poly.pdbx_strand_id
1 'polypeptide(L)'
;MMRIAFYFSSSLVARQPRSIVFISFIPVVYKFVGGDITFNPNIDVKTFKTICEESKGVQLFDVREPRELETDGRIPGALNIPIGEVESAFGLGETDFNTKYGVPKPKATDDNIIFFCKSGGRGLRACKCIEKYGYKRYELVILFFGSTILKFKT
;
A
#
# COMPACT_ATOMS: atom_id res chain seq x y z
N MET A 1 -22.79 4.40 -12.85
CA MET A 1 -21.47 5.06 -13.00
C MET A 1 -21.16 5.80 -11.70
N MET A 2 -20.43 5.18 -10.76
CA MET A 2 -20.21 5.75 -9.44
C MET A 2 -19.05 6.76 -9.51
N ARG A 3 -19.38 8.05 -9.52
CA ARG A 3 -18.40 9.14 -9.39
C ARG A 3 -17.86 9.12 -7.95
N ILE A 4 -16.62 8.70 -7.78
CA ILE A 4 -15.89 8.79 -6.52
C ILE A 4 -15.52 10.27 -6.31
N ALA A 5 -16.39 11.01 -5.64
CA ALA A 5 -16.07 12.34 -5.12
C ALA A 5 -15.35 12.15 -3.77
N PHE A 6 -14.06 12.45 -3.74
CA PHE A 6 -13.35 12.64 -2.49
C PHE A 6 -13.93 13.87 -1.80
N TYR A 7 -14.76 13.67 -0.78
CA TYR A 7 -15.04 14.71 0.19
C TYR A 7 -13.77 14.93 1.00
N PHE A 8 -12.90 15.82 0.54
CA PHE A 8 -12.15 16.66 1.47
C PHE A 8 -13.17 17.64 2.06
N SER A 9 -13.95 17.18 3.04
CA SER A 9 -14.77 18.09 3.83
C SER A 9 -13.83 18.89 4.72
N SER A 10 -13.48 20.09 4.27
CA SER A 10 -12.79 21.12 5.05
C SER A 10 -13.61 21.58 6.27
N SER A 11 -14.79 21.01 6.53
CA SER A 11 -15.78 21.48 7.49
C SER A 11 -15.98 20.55 8.70
N LEU A 12 -15.29 19.41 8.78
CA LEU A 12 -15.23 18.59 10.00
C LEU A 12 -13.91 18.80 10.76
N VAL A 13 -13.42 20.04 10.78
CA VAL A 13 -12.56 20.52 11.87
C VAL A 13 -13.50 20.94 13.00
N ALA A 14 -14.10 19.95 13.66
CA ALA A 14 -14.70 20.19 14.97
C ALA A 14 -13.58 20.73 15.87
N ARG A 15 -13.81 21.90 16.48
CA ARG A 15 -12.91 22.56 17.42
C ARG A 15 -12.50 21.60 18.54
N GLN A 16 -11.39 20.90 18.37
CA GLN A 16 -10.75 20.13 19.43
C GLN A 16 -9.73 21.03 20.15
N PRO A 17 -9.63 20.95 21.48
CA PRO A 17 -8.89 21.91 22.29
C PRO A 17 -7.42 21.99 21.90
N ARG A 18 -6.88 23.22 21.93
CA ARG A 18 -5.49 23.59 21.64
C ARG A 18 -4.55 23.11 22.74
N SER A 19 -4.39 21.81 22.87
CA SER A 19 -3.41 21.23 23.78
C SER A 19 -3.11 19.81 23.32
N ILE A 20 -2.02 19.71 22.56
CA ILE A 20 -1.25 18.49 22.27
C ILE A 20 -2.02 17.47 21.40
N VAL A 21 -1.98 17.66 20.09
CA VAL A 21 -2.24 16.57 19.13
C VAL A 21 -0.88 15.97 18.77
N PHE A 22 -0.41 15.00 19.55
CA PHE A 22 0.53 14.02 19.02
C PHE A 22 -0.26 13.23 17.98
N ILE A 23 -0.15 13.61 16.69
CA ILE A 23 -0.68 12.80 15.60
C ILE A 23 0.21 11.55 15.55
N SER A 24 -0.20 10.54 16.30
CA SER A 24 0.42 9.23 16.27
C SER A 24 0.40 8.71 14.84
N PHE A 25 1.56 8.26 14.38
CA PHE A 25 1.86 7.69 13.06
C PHE A 25 1.09 6.40 12.80
N ILE A 26 -0.25 6.42 12.77
CA ILE A 26 -1.05 5.21 12.59
C ILE A 26 -1.14 4.91 11.09
N PRO A 27 -0.60 3.78 10.60
CA PRO A 27 -0.80 3.37 9.22
C PRO A 27 -2.28 3.04 9.02
N VAL A 28 -2.86 3.60 7.96
CA VAL A 28 -4.28 3.45 7.66
C VAL A 28 -4.41 2.39 6.58
N VAL A 29 -5.07 1.27 6.90
CA VAL A 29 -5.21 0.15 5.97
C VAL A 29 -6.64 0.05 5.45
N TYR A 30 -6.76 -0.04 4.14
CA TYR A 30 -8.00 -0.26 3.43
C TYR A 30 -7.97 -1.63 2.77
N LYS A 31 -8.97 -2.44 3.04
CA LYS A 31 -9.14 -3.75 2.42
C LYS A 31 -10.21 -3.68 1.35
N PHE A 32 -9.88 -4.14 0.16
CA PHE A 32 -10.77 -4.17 -0.99
C PHE A 32 -11.13 -5.62 -1.30
N VAL A 33 -12.43 -5.91 -1.34
CA VAL A 33 -12.94 -7.25 -1.65
C VAL A 33 -14.10 -7.11 -2.63
N GLY A 34 -13.90 -7.53 -3.88
CA GLY A 34 -14.98 -7.59 -4.87
C GLY A 34 -15.65 -6.25 -5.20
N GLY A 35 -14.96 -5.12 -4.98
CA GLY A 35 -15.49 -3.76 -5.17
C GLY A 35 -15.94 -3.08 -3.87
N ASP A 36 -16.07 -3.83 -2.77
CA ASP A 36 -16.34 -3.27 -1.45
C ASP A 36 -15.05 -2.79 -0.79
N ILE A 37 -15.12 -1.63 -0.14
CA ILE A 37 -14.01 -1.01 0.59
C ILE A 37 -14.32 -1.09 2.07
N THR A 38 -13.46 -1.79 2.81
CA THR A 38 -13.53 -1.88 4.27
C THR A 38 -12.32 -1.21 4.87
N PHE A 39 -12.55 -0.25 5.77
CA PHE A 39 -11.47 0.36 6.54
C PHE A 39 -11.11 -0.56 7.71
N ASN A 40 -9.83 -0.91 7.84
CA ASN A 40 -9.34 -1.65 8.99
C ASN A 40 -8.60 -0.67 9.93
N PRO A 41 -9.25 -0.18 11.00
CA PRO A 41 -8.64 0.76 11.95
C PRO A 41 -7.57 0.12 12.85
N ASN A 42 -7.43 -1.20 12.86
CA ASN A 42 -6.70 -1.94 13.91
C ASN A 42 -5.32 -2.46 13.48
N ILE A 43 -4.76 -1.97 12.38
CA ILE A 43 -3.36 -2.29 12.03
C ILE A 43 -2.47 -1.22 12.65
N ASP A 44 -1.92 -1.53 13.82
CA ASP A 44 -0.88 -0.74 14.47
C ASP A 44 0.44 -0.79 13.66
N VAL A 45 1.31 0.22 13.83
CA VAL A 45 2.67 0.25 13.25
C VAL A 45 3.43 -1.03 13.59
N LYS A 46 3.28 -1.51 14.83
CA LYS A 46 3.90 -2.75 15.29
C LYS A 46 3.39 -3.95 14.52
N THR A 47 2.08 -4.04 14.29
CA THR A 47 1.45 -5.11 13.50
C THR A 47 1.91 -5.05 12.04
N PHE A 48 1.98 -3.86 11.43
CA PHE A 48 2.50 -3.72 10.07
C PHE A 48 3.98 -4.12 9.97
N LYS A 49 4.80 -3.75 10.95
CA LYS A 49 6.20 -4.17 11.03
C LYS A 49 6.33 -5.69 11.15
N THR A 50 5.53 -6.32 12.01
CA THR A 50 5.43 -7.78 12.12
C THR A 50 4.99 -8.42 10.80
N ILE A 51 4.05 -7.82 10.06
CA ILE A 51 3.65 -8.30 8.74
C ILE A 51 4.84 -8.26 7.77
N CYS A 52 5.60 -7.16 7.74
CA CYS A 52 6.77 -7.01 6.87
C CYS A 52 7.93 -7.95 7.25
N GLU A 53 8.14 -8.21 8.54
CA GLU A 53 9.30 -8.97 9.05
C GLU A 53 9.03 -10.47 9.18
N GLU A 54 7.79 -10.87 9.52
CA GLU A 54 7.47 -12.25 9.91
C GLU A 54 6.50 -12.97 8.97
N SER A 55 5.76 -12.27 8.10
CA SER A 55 4.76 -12.94 7.26
C SER A 55 5.35 -13.64 6.05
N LYS A 56 5.69 -14.91 6.24
CA LYS A 56 5.90 -15.90 5.18
C LYS A 56 4.60 -16.11 4.41
N GLY A 57 4.31 -15.24 3.46
CA GLY A 57 3.12 -15.34 2.63
C GLY A 57 2.31 -14.06 2.51
N VAL A 58 2.84 -12.89 2.84
CA VAL A 58 2.26 -11.61 2.40
C VAL A 58 3.12 -11.05 1.28
N GLN A 59 2.50 -10.60 0.18
CA GLN A 59 3.19 -9.95 -0.91
C GLN A 59 3.00 -8.43 -0.80
N LEU A 60 4.05 -7.75 -0.34
CA LEU A 60 4.07 -6.29 -0.25
C LEU A 60 4.67 -5.68 -1.51
N PHE A 61 3.92 -4.77 -2.12
CA PHE A 61 4.31 -4.03 -3.33
C PHE A 61 4.49 -2.54 -3.02
N ASP A 62 5.73 -2.08 -3.09
CA ASP A 62 6.09 -0.67 -2.99
C ASP A 62 5.98 -0.01 -4.37
N VAL A 63 5.02 0.89 -4.56
CA VAL A 63 4.78 1.56 -5.84
C VAL A 63 5.42 2.95 -5.95
N ARG A 64 6.39 3.25 -5.07
CA ARG A 64 7.21 4.45 -5.16
C ARG A 64 8.24 4.34 -6.29
N GLU A 65 8.77 5.48 -6.70
CA GLU A 65 9.86 5.54 -7.67
C GLU A 65 11.17 5.05 -7.01
N PRO A 66 12.08 4.38 -7.74
CA PRO A 66 13.31 3.84 -7.16
C PRO A 66 14.17 4.89 -6.43
N ARG A 67 14.20 6.13 -6.93
CA ARG A 67 14.89 7.27 -6.27
C ARG A 67 14.36 7.58 -4.87
N GLU A 68 13.07 7.34 -4.61
CA GLU A 68 12.47 7.54 -3.28
C GLU A 68 12.96 6.44 -2.32
N LEU A 69 13.23 5.23 -2.82
CA LEU A 69 13.75 4.14 -2.00
C LEU A 69 15.20 4.38 -1.58
N GLU A 70 15.99 5.07 -2.41
CA GLU A 70 17.36 5.47 -2.08
C GLU A 70 17.41 6.56 -1.00
N THR A 71 16.43 7.48 -1.02
CA THR A 71 16.39 8.65 -0.12
C THR A 71 15.62 8.40 1.17
N ASP A 72 14.43 7.79 1.08
CA ASP A 72 13.55 7.52 2.22
C ASP A 72 13.79 6.11 2.82
N GLY A 73 14.52 5.24 2.11
CA GLY A 73 14.78 3.85 2.51
C GLY A 73 13.75 2.85 1.98
N ARG A 74 14.09 1.57 2.17
CA ARG A 74 13.30 0.41 1.73
C ARG A 74 12.63 -0.27 2.92
N ILE A 75 11.42 -0.76 2.71
CA ILE A 75 10.75 -1.62 3.69
C ILE A 75 11.24 -3.06 3.45
N PRO A 76 11.80 -3.74 4.47
CA PRO A 76 12.20 -5.15 4.35
C PRO A 76 11.02 -6.02 3.88
N GLY A 77 11.28 -6.95 2.98
CA GLY A 77 10.25 -7.85 2.43
C GLY A 77 9.32 -7.24 1.37
N ALA A 78 9.37 -5.92 1.14
CA ALA A 78 8.59 -5.29 0.08
C ALA A 78 9.32 -5.36 -1.27
N LEU A 79 8.59 -5.79 -2.30
CA LEU A 79 9.03 -5.72 -3.69
C LEU A 79 8.70 -4.34 -4.27
N ASN A 80 9.68 -3.67 -4.86
CA ASN A 80 9.44 -2.42 -5.58
C ASN A 80 8.94 -2.66 -7.00
N ILE A 81 7.73 -2.19 -7.28
CA ILE A 81 7.17 -2.11 -8.64
C ILE A 81 6.65 -0.68 -8.82
N PRO A 82 7.42 0.23 -9.43
CA PRO A 82 7.01 1.61 -9.65
C PRO A 82 5.65 1.68 -10.34
N ILE A 83 4.85 2.69 -10.02
CA ILE A 83 3.46 2.78 -10.50
C ILE A 83 3.32 2.67 -12.02
N GLY A 84 4.29 3.19 -12.79
CA GLY A 84 4.31 3.09 -14.25
C GLY A 84 4.55 1.67 -14.78
N GLU A 85 5.13 0.79 -13.97
CA GLU A 85 5.40 -0.61 -14.33
C GLU A 85 4.35 -1.58 -13.79
N VAL A 86 3.43 -1.15 -12.93
CA VAL A 86 2.44 -2.06 -12.31
C VAL A 86 1.58 -2.74 -13.37
N GLU A 87 1.09 -2.00 -14.36
CA GLU A 87 0.23 -2.57 -15.41
C GLU A 87 0.97 -3.62 -16.25
N SER A 88 2.22 -3.32 -16.65
CA SER A 88 3.02 -4.28 -17.41
C SER A 88 3.42 -5.48 -16.55
N ALA A 89 3.82 -5.27 -15.29
CA ALA A 89 4.19 -6.33 -14.36
C ALA A 89 3.06 -7.33 -14.14
N PHE A 90 1.84 -6.87 -13.84
CA PHE A 90 0.71 -7.75 -13.62
C PHE A 90 0.14 -8.35 -14.93
N GLY A 91 0.54 -7.81 -16.09
CA GLY A 91 0.30 -8.41 -17.40
C GLY A 91 1.27 -9.53 -17.79
N LEU A 92 2.42 -9.67 -17.14
CA LEU A 92 3.40 -10.73 -17.44
C LEU A 92 2.88 -12.12 -17.12
N GLY A 93 3.41 -13.15 -17.80
CA GLY A 93 3.22 -14.55 -17.40
C GLY A 93 3.88 -14.84 -16.04
N GLU A 94 3.48 -15.93 -15.38
CA GLU A 94 4.06 -16.32 -14.08
C GLU A 94 5.58 -16.50 -14.14
N THR A 95 6.07 -17.15 -15.20
CA THR A 95 7.51 -17.38 -15.43
C THR A 95 8.28 -16.07 -15.64
N ASP A 96 7.74 -15.17 -16.45
CA ASP A 96 8.40 -13.88 -16.76
C ASP A 96 8.43 -12.97 -15.55
N PHE A 97 7.34 -12.95 -14.78
CA PHE A 97 7.26 -12.20 -13.53
C PHE A 97 8.30 -12.70 -12.52
N ASN A 98 8.38 -14.02 -12.32
CA ASN A 98 9.37 -14.61 -11.41
C ASN A 98 10.81 -14.36 -11.90
N THR A 99 11.04 -14.37 -13.21
CA THR A 99 12.36 -14.06 -13.78
C THR A 99 12.74 -12.59 -13.55
N LYS A 100 11.79 -11.66 -13.71
CA LYS A 100 12.05 -10.22 -13.56
C LYS A 100 12.17 -9.79 -12.09
N TYR A 101 11.29 -10.28 -11.22
CA TYR A 101 11.16 -9.81 -9.85
C TYR A 101 11.71 -10.78 -8.80
N GLY A 102 12.07 -12.00 -9.20
CA GLY A 102 12.62 -13.02 -8.30
C GLY A 102 11.61 -13.58 -7.29
N VAL A 103 10.33 -13.25 -7.43
CA VAL A 103 9.25 -13.72 -6.55
C VAL A 103 8.09 -14.27 -7.39
N PRO A 104 7.34 -15.26 -6.88
CA PRO A 104 6.19 -15.79 -7.59
C PRO A 104 5.14 -14.71 -7.79
N LYS A 105 4.58 -14.66 -9.00
CA LYS A 105 3.47 -13.77 -9.31
C LYS A 105 2.29 -14.07 -8.37
N PRO A 106 1.65 -13.06 -7.76
CA PRO A 106 0.46 -13.30 -6.97
C PRO A 106 -0.68 -13.78 -7.88
N LYS A 107 -1.50 -14.71 -7.40
CA LYS A 107 -2.66 -15.21 -8.12
C LYS A 107 -3.87 -14.30 -7.87
N ALA A 108 -4.80 -14.28 -8.82
CA ALA A 108 -6.05 -13.52 -8.67
C ALA A 108 -6.91 -13.99 -7.48
N THR A 109 -6.68 -15.21 -7.01
CA THR A 109 -7.30 -15.84 -5.85
C THR A 109 -6.57 -15.54 -4.54
N ASP A 110 -5.45 -14.84 -4.56
CA ASP A 110 -4.73 -14.54 -3.33
C ASP A 110 -5.40 -13.38 -2.59
N ASP A 111 -5.31 -13.36 -1.26
CA ASP A 111 -5.90 -12.34 -0.39
C ASP A 111 -4.84 -11.56 0.43
N ASN A 112 -3.58 -11.80 0.11
CA ASN A 112 -2.38 -11.35 0.82
C ASN A 112 -1.57 -10.32 0.00
N ILE A 113 -2.24 -9.64 -0.94
CA ILE A 113 -1.64 -8.66 -1.86
C ILE A 113 -1.80 -7.28 -1.23
N ILE A 114 -0.68 -6.62 -0.93
CA ILE A 114 -0.69 -5.31 -0.26
C ILE A 114 0.08 -4.30 -1.11
N PHE A 115 -0.55 -3.18 -1.46
CA PHE A 115 0.11 -2.04 -2.09
C PHE A 115 0.30 -0.92 -1.09
N PHE A 116 1.45 -0.25 -1.17
CA PHE A 116 1.68 0.97 -0.41
C PHE A 116 2.51 1.98 -1.18
N CYS A 117 2.39 3.25 -0.78
CA CYS A 117 3.25 4.33 -1.25
C CYS A 117 3.40 5.40 -0.17
N LYS A 118 3.94 6.57 -0.52
CA LYS A 118 4.17 7.66 0.44
C LYS A 118 2.91 8.34 0.97
N SER A 119 1.82 8.37 0.20
CA SER A 119 0.60 9.15 0.54
C SER A 119 -0.70 8.46 0.14
N GLY A 120 -0.66 7.19 -0.24
CA GLY A 120 -1.81 6.39 -0.67
C GLY A 120 -2.24 6.56 -2.14
N GLY A 121 -2.10 7.74 -2.74
CA GLY A 121 -2.65 8.02 -4.08
C GLY A 121 -2.15 7.08 -5.20
N ARG A 122 -0.85 6.76 -5.20
CA ARG A 122 -0.26 5.80 -6.15
C ARG A 122 -0.67 4.35 -5.86
N GLY A 123 -0.74 3.96 -4.58
CA GLY A 123 -1.18 2.63 -4.20
C GLY A 123 -2.61 2.36 -4.67
N LEU A 124 -3.51 3.33 -4.51
CA LEU A 124 -4.89 3.22 -5.02
C LEU A 124 -4.94 3.05 -6.55
N ARG A 125 -4.06 3.72 -7.30
CA ARG A 125 -3.97 3.54 -8.75
C ARG A 125 -3.49 2.12 -9.09
N ALA A 126 -2.47 1.61 -8.39
CA ALA A 126 -1.99 0.25 -8.56
C ALA A 126 -3.09 -0.78 -8.31
N CYS A 127 -3.83 -0.64 -7.19
CA CYS A 127 -5.01 -1.45 -6.87
C CYS A 127 -6.02 -1.49 -8.03
N LYS A 128 -6.37 -0.33 -8.61
CA LYS A 128 -7.30 -0.26 -9.75
C LYS A 128 -6.73 -0.86 -11.03
N CYS A 129 -5.41 -0.79 -11.24
CA CYS A 129 -4.78 -1.40 -12.41
C CYS A 129 -4.93 -2.92 -12.38
N ILE A 130 -4.72 -3.54 -11.22
CA ILE A 130 -4.76 -5.00 -11.10
C ILE A 130 -6.19 -5.58 -11.17
N GLU A 131 -7.23 -4.79 -10.89
CA GLU A 131 -8.62 -5.24 -11.05
C GLU A 131 -8.91 -5.73 -12.48
N LYS A 132 -8.31 -5.08 -13.50
CA LYS A 132 -8.45 -5.45 -14.90
C LYS A 132 -7.89 -6.85 -15.20
N TYR A 133 -6.95 -7.32 -14.40
CA TYR A 133 -6.32 -8.64 -14.49
C TYR A 133 -7.04 -9.69 -13.62
N GLY A 134 -8.22 -9.37 -13.08
CA GLY A 134 -9.07 -10.31 -12.36
C GLY A 134 -8.81 -10.41 -10.86
N TYR A 135 -7.91 -9.60 -10.30
CA TYR A 135 -7.65 -9.55 -8.86
C TYR A 135 -8.83 -8.91 -8.14
N LYS A 136 -9.42 -9.65 -7.19
CA LYS A 136 -10.60 -9.21 -6.44
C LYS A 136 -10.32 -8.87 -4.98
N ARG A 137 -9.17 -9.29 -4.46
CA ARG A 137 -8.77 -9.10 -3.07
C ARG A 137 -7.39 -8.48 -3.01
N TYR A 138 -7.31 -7.29 -2.44
CA TYR A 138 -6.07 -6.57 -2.27
C TYR A 138 -6.24 -5.53 -1.15
N GLU A 139 -5.13 -5.15 -0.53
CA GLU A 139 -5.13 -4.18 0.57
C GLU A 139 -4.25 -2.98 0.19
N LEU A 140 -4.68 -1.79 0.58
CA LEU A 140 -3.95 -0.54 0.43
C LEU A 140 -3.52 -0.06 1.81
N VAL A 141 -2.22 0.10 2.00
CA VAL A 141 -1.67 0.70 3.21
C VAL A 141 -1.24 2.13 2.89
N ILE A 142 -1.79 3.09 3.64
CA ILE A 142 -1.41 4.49 3.60
C ILE A 142 -0.50 4.78 4.78
N LEU A 143 0.76 5.09 4.47
CA LEU A 143 1.76 5.48 5.45
C LEU A 143 1.80 7.01 5.51
N PHE A 144 1.25 7.62 6.57
CA PHE A 144 1.39 9.06 6.79
C PHE A 144 2.79 9.37 7.32
N PHE A 145 3.73 9.63 6.42
CA PHE A 145 5.07 10.11 6.80
C PHE A 145 5.03 11.63 7.04
N GLY A 146 4.66 12.05 8.25
CA GLY A 146 4.91 13.40 8.72
C GLY A 146 6.42 13.58 8.99
N SER A 147 7.14 14.22 8.07
CA SER A 147 8.46 14.88 8.21
C SER A 147 9.63 14.12 8.87
N THR A 148 9.49 12.89 9.33
CA THR A 148 10.59 12.11 9.89
C THR A 148 10.48 10.69 9.39
N ILE A 149 11.35 10.44 8.42
CA ILE A 149 11.66 9.18 7.78
C ILE A 149 11.71 8.09 8.86
N LEU A 150 10.80 7.09 8.79
CA LEU A 150 11.10 5.77 9.34
C LEU A 150 12.33 5.30 8.57
N LYS A 151 13.51 5.67 9.07
CA LYS A 151 14.76 5.07 8.62
C LYS A 151 14.68 3.64 9.13
N PHE A 152 14.13 2.75 8.30
CA PHE A 152 14.40 1.33 8.40
C PHE A 152 15.91 1.21 8.13
N LYS A 153 16.69 1.39 9.20
CA LYS A 153 18.14 1.27 9.16
C LYS A 153 18.41 -0.22 8.96
N THR A 154 19.15 -0.52 7.89
CA THR A 154 19.77 -1.82 7.58
C THR A 154 20.42 -2.43 8.81
#